data_AF-A0A6M0M5R1-F1
#
_entry.id   AF-A0A6M0M5R1-F1
#
_cell.length_a   1.000
_cell.length_b   1.000
_cell.length_c   1.000
_cell.angle_alpha   90.00
_cell.angle_beta   90.00
_cell.angle_gamma   90.00
#
_symmetry.space_group_name_H-M   'P 1'
#
loop_
_entity.id
_entity.type
_entity.pdbx_description
1 polymer ?
#
loop_
_entity_poly.entity_id
_entity_poly.type
_entity_poly.pdbx_seq_one_letter_code
_entity_poly.pdbx_strand_id
1 'polypeptide(L)' 'MKKFRLISNKLLLIDEYSHSKFVEVQANSYADIIQEIESNAGWVTTRDCAFKVAYIEEVVE' A
#
# COMPACT_ATOMS: atom_id res chain seq x y z
N MET A 1 -15.16 -8.38 -3.07
CA MET A 1 -13.83 -7.78 -3.26
C MET A 1 -13.13 -7.83 -1.91
N LYS A 2 -11.84 -8.19 -1.91
CA LYS A 2 -11.01 -8.26 -0.70
C LYS A 2 -10.40 -6.89 -0.44
N LYS A 3 -10.09 -6.60 0.83
CA LYS A 3 -9.43 -5.36 1.24
C LYS A 3 -7.94 -5.61 1.42
N PHE A 4 -7.11 -4.70 0.94
CA PHE A 4 -5.66 -4.81 1.06
C PHE A 4 -5.04 -3.51 1.55
N ARG A 5 -3.94 -3.61 2.29
CA ARG A 5 -3.07 -2.50 2.65
C ARG A 5 -1.80 -2.54 1.82
N LEU A 6 -1.52 -1.44 1.13
CA LEU A 6 -0.27 -1.23 0.40
C LEU A 6 0.64 -0.37 1.29
N ILE A 7 1.74 -0.96 1.76
CA ILE A 7 2.56 -0.40 2.83
C ILE A 7 3.91 0.03 2.26
N SER A 8 4.32 1.26 2.57
CA SER A 8 5.65 1.78 2.24
C SER A 8 6.69 1.32 3.26
N ASN A 9 7.96 1.30 2.87
CA ASN A 9 9.08 1.16 3.81
C ASN A 9 9.43 2.48 4.54
N LYS A 10 8.65 3.55 4.32
CA LYS A 10 8.92 4.86 4.93
C LYS A 10 8.30 4.92 6.31
N LEU A 11 9.14 5.10 7.32
CA LEU A 11 8.73 5.34 8.69
C LEU A 11 8.38 6.83 8.87
N LEU A 12 7.17 7.08 9.34
CA LEU A 12 6.68 8.36 9.81
C LEU A 12 6.78 8.36 11.34
N LEU A 13 7.36 9.39 11.91
CA LEU A 13 7.32 9.62 13.35
C LEU A 13 6.00 10.31 13.66
N ILE A 14 5.06 9.56 14.21
CA ILE A 14 3.76 10.06 14.69
C ILE A 14 3.66 9.59 16.14
N ASP A 15 3.46 10.53 17.06
CA ASP A 15 3.26 10.25 18.49
C ASP A 15 4.37 9.37 19.12
N GLU A 16 5.63 9.66 18.82
CA GLU A 16 6.83 8.89 19.28
C GLU A 16 6.96 7.46 18.73
N TYR A 17 6.00 6.99 17.93
CA TYR A 17 6.03 5.69 17.27
C TYR A 17 6.36 5.79 15.79
N SER A 18 7.04 4.77 15.27
CA SER A 18 7.36 4.64 13.85
C SER A 18 6.23 3.96 13.11
N HIS A 19 5.51 4.71 12.29
CA HIS A 19 4.41 4.20 11.46
C HIS A 19 4.82 4.12 10.00
N SER A 20 4.54 3.01 9.34
CA SER A 20 4.69 2.95 7.88
C SER A 20 3.51 3.66 7.21
N LYS A 21 3.77 4.49 6.19
CA LYS A 21 2.67 5.04 5.38
C LYS A 21 1.99 3.90 4.60
N PHE A 22 0.67 3.86 4.58
CA PHE A 22 -0.09 2.89 3.81
C PHE A 22 -1.33 3.51 3.16
N VAL A 23 -1.88 2.82 2.16
CA VAL A 23 -3.25 3.06 1.64
C VAL A 23 -4.03 1.75 1.66
N GLU A 24 -5.35 1.88 1.80
CA GLU A 24 -6.27 0.74 1.69
C GLU A 24 -6.90 0.74 0.30
N VAL A 25 -6.88 -0.43 -0.35
CA VAL A 25 -7.45 -0.65 -1.70
C VAL A 25 -8.35 -1.88 -1.69
N GLN A 26 -9.25 -1.97 -2.67
CA GLN A 26 -10.08 -3.16 -2.90
C GLN A 26 -9.68 -3.83 -4.22
N ALA A 27 -9.47 -5.14 -4.18
CA ALA A 27 -9.14 -5.96 -5.35
C ALA A 27 -9.75 -7.36 -5.23
N ASN A 28 -9.77 -8.14 -6.31
CA ASN A 28 -10.23 -9.53 -6.23
C ASN A 28 -9.12 -10.47 -5.77
N SER A 29 -7.86 -10.12 -6.05
CA SER A 29 -6.70 -10.95 -5.72
C SER A 29 -5.43 -10.12 -5.51
N TYR A 30 -4.38 -10.75 -4.97
CA TYR A 30 -3.03 -10.17 -4.95
C TYR A 30 -2.48 -9.92 -6.36
N ALA A 31 -2.83 -10.77 -7.33
CA ALA A 31 -2.34 -10.65 -8.71
C ALA A 31 -2.81 -9.34 -9.36
N ASP A 32 -4.07 -8.96 -9.11
CA ASP A 32 -4.64 -7.70 -9.61
C ASP A 32 -3.82 -6.49 -9.10
N ILE A 33 -3.48 -6.51 -7.81
CA ILE A 33 -2.72 -5.44 -7.15
C ILE A 33 -1.28 -5.40 -7.67
N ILE A 34 -0.62 -6.55 -7.73
CA ILE A 34 0.78 -6.66 -8.18
C ILE A 34 0.88 -6.14 -9.62
N GLN A 35 -0.04 -6.53 -10.50
CA GLN A 35 -0.06 -6.05 -11.88
C GLN A 35 -0.17 -4.52 -11.96
N GLU A 36 -1.07 -3.89 -11.19
CA GLU A 36 -1.21 -2.44 -11.17
C GLU A 36 0.06 -1.76 -10.64
N ILE A 37 0.61 -2.24 -9.54
CA ILE A 37 1.83 -1.70 -8.92
C ILE A 37 3.04 -1.82 -9.85
N GLU A 38 3.23 -2.97 -10.49
CA GLU A 38 4.35 -3.20 -11.42
C GLU A 38 4.22 -2.32 -12.67
N SER A 39 3.00 -2.11 -13.16
CA SER A 39 2.73 -1.19 -14.27
C SER A 39 3.15 0.25 -13.96
N ASN A 40 3.16 0.63 -12.67
CA ASN A 40 3.59 1.93 -12.17
C ASN A 40 4.97 1.88 -11.47
N ALA A 41 5.85 0.95 -11.86
CA ALA A 41 7.21 0.80 -11.34
C ALA A 41 7.31 0.66 -9.81
N GLY A 42 6.32 0.04 -9.17
CA GLY A 42 6.27 -0.15 -7.73
C GLY A 42 5.64 1.01 -6.96
N TRP A 43 5.17 2.06 -7.64
CA TRP A 43 4.63 3.26 -7.00
C TRP A 43 3.12 3.22 -6.84
N VAL A 44 2.67 3.68 -5.68
CA VAL A 44 1.30 4.16 -5.49
C VAL A 44 1.33 5.67 -5.59
N THR A 45 0.49 6.22 -6.47
CA THR A 45 0.29 7.67 -6.65
C THR A 45 -1.19 7.97 -6.55
N THR A 46 -1.60 8.64 -5.48
CA THR A 46 -2.95 9.14 -5.26
C THR A 46 -2.92 10.66 -5.11
N ARG A 47 -4.09 11.28 -4.93
CA ARG A 47 -4.22 12.74 -4.80
C ARG A 47 -3.31 13.33 -3.71
N ASP A 48 -3.17 12.65 -2.58
CA ASP A 48 -2.50 13.17 -1.38
C ASP A 48 -1.27 12.34 -0.97
N CYS A 49 -0.88 11.34 -1.77
CA CYS A 49 0.32 10.57 -1.49
C CYS A 49 0.99 9.98 -2.73
N ALA A 50 2.32 9.96 -2.70
CA ALA A 50 3.13 9.11 -3.55
C ALA A 50 4.12 8.33 -2.69
N PHE A 51 4.14 7.00 -2.79
CA PHE A 51 5.15 6.17 -2.14
C PHE A 51 5.39 4.86 -2.88
N LYS A 52 6.58 4.29 -2.70
CA LYS A 52 6.93 2.98 -3.23
C LYS A 52 6.41 1.89 -2.29
N VAL A 53 5.69 0.91 -2.85
CA VAL A 53 5.14 -0.21 -2.09
C VAL A 53 6.27 -1.17 -1.75
N ALA A 54 6.37 -1.50 -0.47
CA ALA A 54 7.34 -2.44 0.06
C ALA A 54 6.67 -3.74 0.53
N TYR A 55 5.40 -3.68 0.93
CA TYR A 55 4.65 -4.82 1.42
C TYR A 55 3.16 -4.68 1.10
N ILE A 56 2.50 -5.81 0.84
CA ILE A 56 1.05 -5.90 0.56
C ILE A 56 0.45 -6.87 1.58
N GLU A 57 -0.59 -6.45 2.26
CA GLU A 57 -1.30 -7.23 3.28
C GLU A 57 -2.79 -7.33 2.93
N GLU A 58 -3.34 -8.54 2.89
CA GLU A 58 -4.80 -8.74 2.86
C GLU A 58 -5.37 -8.51 4.27
N VAL A 59 -6.34 -7.61 4.38
CA VAL A 59 -7.03 -7.32 5.65
C VAL A 59 -8.24 -8.24 5.74
N VAL A 60 -8.17 -9.21 6.64
CA VAL A 60 -9.29 -10.09 7.00
C VAL A 60 -9.99 -9.47 8.21
N GLU A 61 -11.23 -9.01 8.04
CA GLU A 61 -12.08 -8.55 9.14
C GLU A 61 -12.62 -9.72 9.98
#